data_AF-A0A525DEW8-F1
#
_entry.id   AF-A0A525DEW8-F1
#
_cell.length_a   1.000
_cell.length_b   1.000
_cell.length_c   1.000
_cell.angle_alpha   90.00
_cell.angle_beta   90.00
_cell.angle_gamma   90.00
#
_symmetry.space_group_name_H-M   'P 1'
#
loop_
_entity.id
_entity.type
_entity.pdbx_description
1 polymer ?
#
loop_
_entity_poly.entity_id
_entity_poly.type
_entity_poly.pdbx_seq_one_letter_code
_entity_poly.pdbx_strand_id
1 'polypeptide(L)'
;MHSNGVYGKYSGFKNAEVDALCDAGIQNVEPAKRNEAYSKLQDLWHELAVGNTVYQKTLVKPYRSDIKGFVGNPMFSDAHDYIKHLYR
;
A
#
# COMPACT_ATOMS: atom_id res chain seq x y z
N MET A 1 -9.07 1.59 3.85
CA MET A 1 -9.96 2.58 4.47
C MET A 1 -11.07 1.99 5.33
N HIS A 2 -11.29 0.67 5.31
CA HIS A 2 -12.33 0.05 6.14
C HIS A 2 -12.19 0.46 7.61
N SER A 3 -13.31 0.83 8.23
CA SER A 3 -13.47 1.19 9.64
C SER A 3 -12.89 0.18 10.63
N ASN A 4 -12.93 -1.13 10.30
CA ASN A 4 -12.34 -2.20 11.11
C ASN A 4 -10.89 -2.52 10.74
N GLY A 5 -10.37 -1.93 9.65
CA GLY A 5 -8.98 -2.04 9.25
C GLY A 5 -8.06 -1.25 10.18
N VAL A 6 -6.78 -1.64 10.24
CA VAL A 6 -5.77 -1.04 11.12
C VAL A 6 -5.77 0.49 11.03
N TYR A 7 -5.67 1.02 9.81
CA TYR A 7 -5.64 2.47 9.60
C TYR A 7 -6.96 3.15 10.02
N GLY A 8 -8.11 2.65 9.56
CA GLY A 8 -9.43 3.24 9.85
C GLY A 8 -9.75 3.24 11.34
N LYS A 9 -9.39 2.17 12.05
CA LYS A 9 -9.53 2.07 13.50
C LYS A 9 -8.71 3.13 14.24
N TYR A 10 -7.46 3.35 13.84
CA TYR A 10 -6.58 4.33 14.50
C TYR A 10 -6.84 5.78 14.09
N SER A 11 -7.34 6.03 12.87
CA SER A 11 -7.73 7.37 12.43
C SER A 11 -9.13 7.78 12.90
N GLY A 12 -9.93 6.85 13.43
CA GLY A 12 -11.32 7.09 13.83
C GLY A 12 -12.28 7.27 12.64
N PHE A 13 -11.83 6.99 11.42
CA PHE A 13 -12.60 7.14 10.19
C PHE A 13 -13.69 6.07 10.07
N LYS A 14 -14.94 6.49 9.84
CA LYS A 14 -16.10 5.60 9.68
C LYS A 14 -16.98 6.09 8.54
N ASN A 15 -17.20 5.24 7.55
CA ASN A 15 -18.11 5.51 6.43
C ASN A 15 -18.63 4.17 5.88
N ALA A 16 -19.96 4.00 5.88
CA ALA A 16 -20.59 2.74 5.50
C ALA A 16 -20.43 2.40 4.01
N GLU A 17 -20.42 3.40 3.13
CA GLU A 17 -20.18 3.20 1.70
C GLU A 17 -18.74 2.73 1.46
N VAL A 18 -17.77 3.33 2.16
CA VAL A 18 -16.37 2.94 2.06
C VAL A 18 -16.15 1.52 2.57
N ASP A 19 -16.81 1.13 3.66
CA ASP A 19 -16.75 -0.25 4.18
C ASP A 19 -17.31 -1.25 3.17
N ALA A 20 -18.49 -0.98 2.62
CA ALA A 20 -19.10 -1.83 1.60
C ALA A 20 -18.24 -1.97 0.32
N LEU A 21 -17.60 -0.89 -0.12
CA LEU A 21 -16.67 -0.92 -1.25
C LEU A 21 -15.39 -1.72 -0.93
N CYS A 22 -14.87 -1.62 0.30
CA CYS A 22 -13.73 -2.42 0.74
C CYS A 22 -14.07 -3.92 0.73
N ASP A 23 -15.24 -4.30 1.24
CA ASP A 23 -15.71 -5.68 1.25
C ASP A 23 -15.93 -6.22 -0.17
N ALA A 24 -16.62 -5.45 -1.01
CA ALA A 24 -16.82 -5.81 -2.42
C ALA A 24 -15.49 -5.99 -3.17
N GLY A 25 -14.50 -5.13 -2.92
CA GLY A 25 -13.18 -5.25 -3.53
C GLY A 25 -12.41 -6.50 -3.09
N ILE A 26 -12.46 -6.86 -1.80
CA ILE A 26 -11.76 -8.04 -1.27
C ILE A 26 -12.41 -9.35 -1.70
N GLN A 27 -13.74 -9.41 -1.73
CA GLN A 27 -14.49 -10.64 -2.04
C GLN A 27 -14.50 -10.99 -3.53
N ASN A 28 -14.14 -10.04 -4.39
CA ASN A 28 -14.25 -10.21 -5.83
C ASN A 28 -12.95 -10.74 -6.45
N VAL A 29 -13.06 -11.85 -7.18
CA VAL A 29 -11.91 -12.47 -7.87
C VAL A 29 -11.63 -11.88 -9.25
N GLU A 30 -12.61 -11.17 -9.84
CA GLU A 30 -12.50 -10.55 -11.16
C GLU A 30 -11.66 -9.27 -11.07
N PRO A 31 -10.48 -9.20 -11.72
CA PRO A 31 -9.57 -8.06 -11.58
C PRO A 31 -10.19 -6.73 -12.00
N ALA A 32 -10.98 -6.72 -13.07
CA ALA A 32 -11.63 -5.51 -13.58
C ALA A 32 -12.63 -4.94 -12.57
N LYS A 33 -13.44 -5.80 -11.94
CA LYS A 33 -14.43 -5.39 -10.94
C LYS A 33 -13.77 -4.93 -9.63
N ARG A 34 -12.65 -5.56 -9.23
CA ARG A 34 -11.85 -5.03 -8.10
C ARG A 34 -11.30 -3.65 -8.41
N ASN A 35 -10.81 -3.44 -9.64
CA ASN A 35 -10.22 -2.18 -10.04
C ASN A 35 -11.26 -1.04 -9.98
N GLU A 36 -12.48 -1.28 -10.43
CA GLU A 36 -13.59 -0.31 -10.31
C GLU A 36 -13.85 0.10 -8.85
N ALA A 37 -13.93 -0.88 -7.94
CA ALA A 37 -14.09 -0.61 -6.52
C ALA A 37 -12.91 0.21 -5.95
N TYR A 38 -11.67 -0.13 -6.32
CA TYR A 38 -10.47 0.59 -5.85
C TYR A 38 -10.35 2.00 -6.41
N SER A 39 -10.75 2.23 -7.65
CA SER A 39 -10.81 3.58 -8.23
C SER A 39 -11.79 4.45 -7.45
N LYS A 40 -13.02 3.95 -7.21
CA LYS A 40 -14.01 4.69 -6.43
C LYS A 40 -13.56 4.96 -4.99
N LEU A 41 -12.87 4.00 -4.38
CA LEU A 41 -12.26 4.19 -3.06
C LEU A 41 -11.19 5.30 -3.07
N GLN A 42 -10.40 5.44 -4.13
CA GLN A 42 -9.41 6.52 -4.25
C GLN A 42 -10.07 7.89 -4.41
N ASP A 43 -11.16 7.98 -5.17
CA ASP A 43 -11.93 9.22 -5.31
C ASP A 43 -12.51 9.64 -3.94
N LEU A 44 -13.12 8.70 -3.22
CA LEU A 44 -13.65 8.95 -1.86
C LEU A 44 -12.56 9.33 -0.86
N TRP A 45 -11.34 8.78 -0.98
CA TRP A 45 -10.21 9.20 -0.14
C TRP A 45 -9.94 10.70 -0.30
N HIS A 46 -9.97 11.17 -1.55
CA HIS A 46 -9.74 12.58 -1.88
C HIS A 46 -10.90 13.47 -1.42
N GLU A 47 -12.13 13.12 -1.78
CA GLU A 47 -13.33 13.92 -1.49
C GLU A 47 -13.60 14.05 0.00
N LEU A 48 -13.39 12.98 0.77
CA LEU A 48 -13.63 12.96 2.21
C LEU A 48 -12.42 13.45 3.03
N ALA A 49 -11.32 13.81 2.36
CA ALA A 49 -10.07 14.23 2.99
C ALA A 49 -9.60 13.28 4.11
N VAL A 50 -9.66 11.96 3.84
CA VAL A 50 -9.40 10.90 4.83
C VAL A 50 -7.99 10.99 5.44
N GLY A 51 -7.04 11.49 4.65
CA GLY A 51 -5.69 11.80 5.11
C GLY A 51 -4.94 12.68 4.12
N ASN A 52 -3.87 13.31 4.61
CA ASN A 52 -3.01 14.17 3.80
C ASN A 52 -1.92 13.34 3.10
N THR A 53 -2.08 13.08 1.81
CA THR A 53 -1.09 12.35 1.00
C THR A 53 0.04 13.29 0.58
N VAL A 54 1.21 13.14 1.18
CA VAL A 54 2.34 14.07 0.97
C VAL A 54 3.22 13.67 -0.21
N TYR A 55 3.67 12.42 -0.27
CA TYR A 55 4.51 11.90 -1.36
C TYR A 55 4.55 10.37 -1.38
N GLN A 56 4.98 9.80 -2.51
CA GLN A 56 5.43 8.41 -2.60
C GLN A 56 6.97 8.40 -2.69
N LYS A 57 7.62 7.57 -1.87
CA LYS A 57 9.08 7.60 -1.68
C LYS A 57 9.83 6.96 -2.86
N THR A 58 10.82 7.66 -3.41
CA THR A 58 11.88 7.04 -4.22
C THR A 58 12.89 6.37 -3.29
N LEU A 59 13.05 5.06 -3.42
CA LEU A 59 13.94 4.28 -2.56
C LEU A 59 15.36 4.26 -3.13
N VAL A 60 16.32 4.83 -2.39
CA VAL A 60 17.75 4.81 -2.74
C VAL A 60 18.48 3.90 -1.75
N LYS A 61 19.11 2.83 -2.25
CA LYS A 61 19.85 1.85 -1.44
C LYS A 61 21.32 1.80 -1.87
N PRO A 62 22.22 2.54 -1.20
CA PRO A 62 23.64 2.52 -1.52
C PRO A 62 24.32 1.28 -0.94
N TYR A 63 25.11 0.58 -1.76
CA TYR A 63 26.00 -0.51 -1.34
C TYR A 63 27.45 -0.18 -1.71
N ARG A 64 28.40 -0.80 -1.01
CA ARG A 64 29.80 -0.76 -1.42
C ARG A 64 29.98 -1.48 -2.76
N SER A 65 30.97 -1.06 -3.54
CA SER A 65 31.24 -1.60 -4.88
C SER A 65 31.64 -3.08 -4.88
N ASP A 66 32.19 -3.58 -3.78
CA ASP A 66 32.59 -4.97 -3.56
C ASP A 66 31.42 -5.86 -3.11
N ILE A 67 30.24 -5.30 -2.82
CA ILE A 67 29.06 -6.08 -2.46
C ILE A 67 28.25 -6.42 -3.70
N LYS A 68 27.94 -7.71 -3.85
CA LYS A 68 27.16 -8.29 -4.97
C LYS A 68 25.91 -8.98 -4.46
N GLY A 69 25.01 -9.34 -5.39
CA GLY A 69 23.80 -10.12 -5.10
C GLY A 69 22.59 -9.33 -4.62
N PHE A 70 22.65 -8.00 -4.63
CA PHE A 70 21.49 -7.17 -4.32
C PHE A 70 20.42 -7.27 -5.41
N VAL A 71 19.18 -7.54 -5.00
CA VAL A 71 17.98 -7.50 -5.84
C VAL A 71 16.91 -6.67 -5.13
N GLY A 72 16.47 -5.60 -5.77
CA GLY A 72 15.40 -4.76 -5.25
C GLY A 72 14.05 -5.48 -5.28
N ASN A 73 13.35 -5.51 -4.15
CA ASN A 73 11.97 -6.01 -4.07
C ASN A 73 11.00 -4.81 -3.99
N PRO A 74 10.07 -4.66 -4.94
CA PRO A 74 9.14 -3.52 -4.98
C PRO A 74 8.14 -3.50 -3.81
N MET A 75 7.95 -4.62 -3.11
CA MET A 75 7.06 -4.71 -1.95
C MET A 75 7.72 -4.25 -0.64
N PHE A 76 9.04 -4.06 -0.65
CA PHE A 76 9.82 -3.87 0.56
C PHE A 76 10.37 -2.45 0.70
N SER A 77 10.37 -1.97 1.94
CA SER A 77 10.97 -0.70 2.29
C SER A 77 12.51 -0.79 2.38
N ASP A 78 13.14 0.31 2.74
CA ASP A 78 14.57 0.37 3.12
C ASP A 78 14.92 -0.49 4.32
N ALA A 79 13.94 -0.83 5.17
CA ALA A 79 14.17 -1.65 6.35
C ALA A 79 14.26 -3.16 6.05
N HIS A 80 14.06 -3.57 4.80
CA HIS A 80 14.06 -5.00 4.44
C HIS A 80 14.94 -5.26 3.21
N ASP A 81 16.00 -6.04 3.47
CA ASP A 81 16.92 -6.58 2.47
C ASP A 81 17.12 -8.08 2.69
N TYR A 82 17.28 -8.81 1.60
CA TYR A 82 17.61 -10.24 1.67
C TYR A 82 19.11 -10.44 1.90
N ILE A 83 19.55 -10.25 3.15
CA ILE A 83 20.97 -10.32 3.54
C ILE A 83 21.64 -11.63 3.11
N LYS A 84 20.90 -12.75 3.10
CA LYS A 84 21.39 -14.07 2.67
C LYS A 84 21.84 -14.14 1.21
N HIS A 85 21.43 -13.18 0.38
CA HIS A 85 21.86 -13.10 -1.03
C HIS A 85 23.02 -12.15 -1.24
N LEU A 86 23.46 -11.42 -0.21
CA LEU A 86 24.59 -10.52 -0.30
C LEU A 86 25.88 -11.28 -0.08
N TYR A 87 26.88 -10.98 -0.92
CA TYR A 87 28.22 -11.55 -0.81
C TYR A 87 29.28 -10.55 -1.28
N ARG A 88 30.53 -10.85 -0.94
CA ARG A 88 31.72 -10.19 -1.48
C ARG A 88 32.40 -11.11 -2.47
#